data_AF-R0KHV5-F1
#
_entry.id   AF-R0KHV5-F1
#
_cell.length_a   1.000
_cell.length_b   1.000
_cell.length_c   1.000
_cell.angle_alpha   90.00
_cell.angle_beta   90.00
_cell.angle_gamma   90.00
#
_symmetry.space_group_name_H-M   'P 1'
#
loop_
_entity.id
_entity.type
_entity.pdbx_description
1 polymer ?
#
loop_
_entity_poly.entity_id
_entity_poly.type
_entity_poly.pdbx_seq_one_letter_code
_entity_poly.pdbx_strand_id
1 'polypeptide(L)' 'AYHSTLMDSDTKLVGNMALLPIRSQFKGPAPRETKDVDIIDEAIYYFKANVFFKNYEIK' A
#
# COMPACT_ATOMS: atom_id res chain seq x y z
N ALA A 1 -5.43 5.69 13.51
CA ALA A 1 -4.91 5.73 12.14
C ALA A 1 -5.36 4.48 11.42
N TYR A 2 -5.59 4.56 10.12
CA TYR A 2 -6.00 3.46 9.25
C TYR A 2 -4.76 2.74 8.71
N HIS A 3 -4.78 1.41 8.81
CA HIS A 3 -3.74 0.50 8.31
C HIS A 3 -4.14 -0.06 6.94
N SER A 4 -3.14 -0.49 6.16
CA SER A 4 -3.40 -1.17 4.90
C SER A 4 -4.05 -2.53 5.12
N THR A 5 -5.00 -2.87 4.26
CA THR A 5 -5.70 -4.17 4.25
C THR A 5 -5.28 -5.07 3.09
N LEU A 6 -4.36 -4.60 2.25
CA LEU A 6 -3.96 -5.24 1.00
C LEU A 6 -2.81 -6.25 1.17
N MET A 7 -2.43 -6.57 2.41
CA MET A 7 -1.36 -7.52 2.69
C MET A 7 -1.88 -8.95 2.58
N ASP A 8 -1.49 -9.64 1.51
CA ASP A 8 -1.76 -11.06 1.28
C ASP A 8 -0.60 -11.93 1.81
N SER A 9 -0.85 -13.21 2.11
CA SER A 9 0.16 -14.15 2.63
C SER A 9 1.38 -14.34 1.71
N ASP A 10 1.17 -14.14 0.41
CA ASP A 10 2.19 -14.33 -0.63
C ASP A 10 2.91 -13.01 -0.99
N THR A 11 2.64 -11.94 -0.24
CA THR A 11 3.23 -10.61 -0.49
C THR A 11 4.73 -10.68 -0.28
N LYS A 12 5.48 -10.38 -1.34
CA LYS A 12 6.95 -10.29 -1.27
C LYS A 12 7.36 -9.05 -0.49
N LEU A 13 8.51 -9.12 0.16
CA LEU A 13 9.08 -7.99 0.87
C LEU A 13 10.34 -7.48 0.14
N VAL A 14 10.56 -6.18 0.18
CA VAL A 14 11.84 -5.55 -0.17
C VAL A 14 12.36 -4.87 1.10
N GLY A 15 13.37 -5.49 1.72
CA GLY A 15 13.80 -5.10 3.06
C GLY A 15 12.67 -5.35 4.08
N ASN A 16 12.23 -4.28 4.75
CA ASN A 16 11.14 -4.30 5.74
C ASN A 16 9.82 -3.72 5.21
N MET A 17 9.70 -3.51 3.89
CA MET A 17 8.47 -2.99 3.26
C MET A 17 7.82 -4.06 2.37
N ALA A 18 6.49 -4.06 2.33
CA ALA A 18 5.72 -4.91 1.43
C ALA A 18 5.83 -4.43 -0.02
N LEU A 19 6.22 -5.33 -0.93
CA LEU A 19 6.25 -5.10 -2.37
C LEU A 19 4.86 -5.39 -2.95
N LEU A 20 3.96 -4.44 -2.76
CA LEU A 20 2.58 -4.54 -3.22
C LEU A 20 2.48 -4.23 -4.73
N PRO A 21 1.53 -4.86 -5.44
CA PRO A 21 1.28 -4.54 -6.83
C PRO A 21 0.70 -3.12 -6.96
N ILE A 22 1.02 -2.45 -8.07
CA ILE A 22 0.44 -1.13 -8.39
C ILE A 22 -0.02 -1.07 -9.83
N ARG A 23 -1.05 -0.28 -10.10
CA ARG A 23 -1.53 0.00 -11.45
C ARG A 23 -0.80 1.22 -12.01
N SER A 24 0.37 0.96 -12.61
CA SER A 24 1.20 2.02 -13.19
C SER A 24 1.65 1.68 -14.61
N GLN A 25 1.75 2.70 -15.47
CA GLN A 25 2.35 2.61 -16.79
C GLN A 25 3.88 2.83 -16.76
N PHE A 26 4.39 3.34 -15.63
CA PHE A 26 5.81 3.59 -15.46
C PHE A 26 6.56 2.29 -15.22
N LYS A 27 7.76 2.18 -15.80
CA LYS A 27 8.63 1.02 -15.58
C LYS A 27 9.13 1.01 -14.13
N GLY A 28 9.01 -0.13 -13.48
CA GLY A 28 9.48 -0.33 -12.11
C GLY A 28 9.48 -1.80 -11.71
N PRO A 29 10.06 -2.13 -10.55
CA PRO A 29 10.12 -3.51 -10.02
C PRO A 29 8.80 -3.97 -9.38
N ALA A 30 7.79 -3.09 -9.29
CA ALA A 30 6.51 -3.42 -8.68
C ALA A 30 5.72 -4.41 -9.56
N PRO A 31 5.08 -5.42 -8.95
CA PRO A 31 4.15 -6.30 -9.67
C PRO A 31 3.00 -5.52 -10.30
N ARG A 32 2.43 -6.06 -11.38
CA ARG A 32 1.23 -5.47 -11.99
C ARG A 32 0.01 -5.83 -11.16
N GLU A 33 -0.73 -4.83 -10.73
CA GLU A 33 -2.04 -5.04 -10.11
C GLU A 33 -3.07 -5.45 -11.17
N THR A 34 -3.91 -6.43 -10.82
CA THR A 34 -5.03 -6.91 -11.65
C THR A 34 -6.39 -6.51 -11.08
N LYS A 35 -6.43 -6.09 -9.80
CA LYS A 35 -7.61 -5.55 -9.12
C LYS A 35 -7.82 -4.07 -9.47
N ASP A 36 -8.99 -3.56 -9.10
CA ASP A 36 -9.37 -2.16 -9.38
C ASP A 36 -8.72 -1.14 -8.43
N VAL A 37 -8.30 -1.59 -7.25
CA VAL A 37 -7.75 -0.78 -6.15
C VAL A 37 -6.36 -1.30 -5.80
N ASP A 38 -5.39 -0.39 -5.73
CA ASP A 38 -4.03 -0.68 -5.27
C ASP A 38 -3.68 0.08 -3.97
N ILE A 39 -2.45 -0.11 -3.49
CA ILE A 39 -1.96 0.56 -2.26
C ILE A 39 -1.89 2.08 -2.37
N ILE A 40 -1.75 2.64 -3.57
CA ILE A 40 -1.70 4.08 -3.79
C ILE A 40 -3.11 4.65 -3.65
N ASP A 41 -4.11 3.97 -4.24
CA ASP A 41 -5.52 4.34 -4.09
C ASP A 41 -5.93 4.31 -2.60
N GLU A 42 -5.56 3.26 -1.86
CA GLU A 42 -5.82 3.14 -0.41
C GLU A 42 -5.14 4.26 0.40
N ALA A 43 -3.88 4.59 0.06
CA ALA A 43 -3.14 5.66 0.72
C ALA A 43 -3.78 7.04 0.51
N ILE A 44 -4.21 7.34 -0.72
CA ILE A 44 -4.90 8.61 -1.03
C ILE A 44 -6.25 8.66 -0.32
N TYR A 45 -6.99 7.56 -0.31
CA TYR A 45 -8.28 7.46 0.36
C TYR A 45 -8.16 7.73 1.88
N TYR A 46 -7.18 7.12 2.53
CA TYR A 46 -6.96 7.31 3.97
C TYR A 46 -6.21 8.60 4.33
N PHE A 47 -5.55 9.28 3.38
CA PHE A 47 -4.67 10.42 3.63
C PHE A 47 -5.31 11.50 4.52
N LYS A 48 -6.53 11.95 4.17
CA LYS A 48 -7.21 13.03 4.90
C LYS A 48 -7.49 12.71 6.36
N ALA A 49 -7.74 11.45 6.68
CA ALA A 49 -7.94 11.04 8.06
C ALA A 49 -6.60 10.75 8.75
N ASN A 50 -5.68 10.07 8.06
CA ASN A 50 -4.39 9.65 8.59
C ASN A 50 -3.46 10.82 8.94
N VAL A 51 -3.52 11.93 8.20
CA VAL A 51 -2.65 13.10 8.43
C VAL A 51 -2.84 13.74 9.80
N PHE A 52 -3.99 13.54 10.47
CA PHE A 52 -4.24 14.10 11.80
C PHE A 52 -3.73 13.23 12.95
N PHE A 53 -3.39 11.95 12.70
CA PHE A 53 -2.89 11.07 13.75
C PHE A 53 -1.42 11.37 14.04
N LYS A 54 -1.11 11.61 15.33
CA LYS A 54 0.29 11.81 15.79
C LYS A 54 1.00 10.50 16.15
N ASN A 55 0.23 9.45 16.44
CA ASN A 55 0.74 8.12 16.80
C ASN A 55 0.26 7.10 15.76
N TYR A 56 1.19 6.27 15.28
CA TYR A 56 0.93 5.20 14.31
C TYR A 56 1.68 3.94 14.72
N GLU A 57 0.96 2.86 15.01
CA GLU A 57 1.55 1.54 15.25
C GLU A 57 1.78 0.84 13.90
N ILE A 58 2.94 0.22 13.68
CA ILE A 58 3.21 -0.55 12.45
C ILE A 58 2.71 -1.99 12.70
N LYS A 59 1.73 -2.43 11.90
CA LYS A 59 1.12 -3.77 11.95
C LYS A 59 1.58 -4.63 10.78
#